data_AF-D7UY71-F1
#
_entry.id   AF-D7UY71-F1
#
_cell.length_a   1.000
_cell.length_b   1.000
_cell.length_c   1.000
_cell.angle_alpha   90.00
_cell.angle_beta   90.00
_cell.angle_gamma   90.00
#
_symmetry.space_group_name_H-M   'P 1'
#
loop_
_entity.id
_entity.type
_entity.pdbx_description
1 polymer ?
#
loop_
_entity_poly.entity_id
_entity_poly.type
_entity_poly.pdbx_seq_one_letter_code
_entity_poly.pdbx_strand_id
1 'polypeptide(L)'
;MLEKLAHGHPVSVSFEVTVSEAASGEITNIATGKVPGNDETPEDNQKVDVPVTPSLKKTASVQEAKLGDTYEYQIEVGNEAGGGKWNNIAIRDQLPAELSYVAGSTKVNGQAVSDDAWAAGKYEATIASLASGAKQTITYKVQVKQVPASGVLTNEVSAAGEQSDGKAVAATPASVDVKINKQEPKPNPSPDPKPSPTPDPKPNPAPHNNPDTKPHSEIKKFIDSILPKTGDQFLWMYTIIGLLLIATAIYVWKRKRK
;
A
#
# COMPACT_ATOMS: atom_id res chain seq x y z
N MET A 1 -44.39 -14.52 39.24
CA MET A 1 -44.57 -15.67 40.16
C MET A 1 -45.60 -16.56 39.49
N LEU A 2 -45.24 -17.78 39.08
CA LEU A 2 -46.23 -18.71 38.53
C LEU A 2 -47.08 -19.22 39.72
N GLU A 3 -48.39 -18.98 39.67
CA GLU A 3 -49.31 -19.52 40.67
C GLU A 3 -49.31 -21.05 40.55
N LYS A 4 -49.00 -21.72 41.67
CA LYS A 4 -49.11 -23.17 41.94
C LYS A 4 -49.28 -24.08 40.72
N LEU A 5 -48.20 -24.76 40.31
CA LEU A 5 -48.23 -25.78 39.27
C LEU A 5 -49.02 -27.02 39.72
N ALA A 6 -50.00 -27.45 38.93
CA ALA A 6 -50.71 -28.70 39.16
C ALA A 6 -49.87 -29.90 38.68
N HIS A 7 -49.95 -31.03 39.40
CA HIS A 7 -49.22 -32.25 39.05
C HIS A 7 -49.52 -32.69 37.61
N GLY A 8 -48.48 -32.94 36.82
CA GLY A 8 -48.62 -33.40 35.42
C GLY A 8 -49.02 -32.31 34.41
N HIS A 9 -49.15 -31.05 34.83
CA HIS A 9 -49.52 -29.93 33.96
C HIS A 9 -48.40 -28.88 33.91
N PRO A 10 -47.45 -28.99 32.97
CA PRO A 10 -46.38 -28.01 32.84
C PRO A 10 -46.95 -26.66 32.38
N VAL A 11 -46.32 -25.57 32.84
CA VAL A 11 -46.53 -24.23 32.29
C VAL A 11 -45.37 -23.91 31.36
N SER A 12 -45.68 -23.51 30.14
CA SER A 12 -44.68 -23.08 29.15
C SER A 12 -44.49 -21.57 29.22
N VAL A 13 -43.24 -21.13 29.19
CA VAL A 13 -42.85 -19.73 29.02
C VAL A 13 -42.10 -19.61 27.70
N SER A 14 -42.57 -18.72 26.82
CA SER A 14 -41.97 -18.47 25.52
C SER A 14 -41.68 -16.99 25.36
N PHE A 15 -40.53 -16.66 24.77
CA PHE A 15 -40.14 -15.30 24.44
C PHE A 15 -39.25 -15.32 23.19
N GLU A 16 -39.26 -14.23 22.44
CA GLU A 16 -38.37 -14.03 21.30
C GLU A 16 -37.15 -13.22 21.74
N VAL A 17 -36.00 -13.52 21.15
CA VAL A 17 -34.76 -12.79 21.35
C VAL A 17 -34.11 -12.49 20.02
N THR A 18 -33.36 -11.39 19.98
CA THR A 18 -32.51 -11.03 18.84
C THR A 18 -31.06 -11.12 19.27
N VAL A 19 -30.24 -11.79 18.47
CA VAL A 19 -28.79 -11.80 18.65
C VAL A 19 -28.27 -10.40 18.37
N SER A 20 -27.52 -9.81 19.30
CA SER A 20 -26.91 -8.50 19.08
C SER A 20 -25.80 -8.57 18.02
N GLU A 21 -25.64 -7.53 17.20
CA GLU A 21 -24.57 -7.44 16.20
C GLU A 21 -23.15 -7.54 16.80
N ALA A 22 -23.01 -7.25 18.10
CA ALA A 22 -21.76 -7.36 18.82
C ALA A 22 -21.39 -8.81 19.21
N ALA A 23 -22.34 -9.74 19.17
CA ALA A 23 -22.14 -11.12 19.60
C ALA A 23 -21.53 -11.97 18.49
N SER A 24 -20.67 -12.92 18.86
CA SER A 24 -20.10 -13.95 17.98
C SER A 24 -19.66 -15.15 18.82
N GLY A 25 -19.64 -16.33 18.22
CA GLY A 25 -19.35 -17.59 18.91
C GLY A 25 -20.59 -18.18 19.57
N GLU A 26 -20.36 -19.06 20.54
CA GLU A 26 -21.43 -19.78 21.25
C GLU A 26 -22.19 -18.85 22.21
N ILE A 27 -23.49 -18.73 22.00
CA ILE A 27 -24.44 -18.05 22.88
C ILE A 27 -25.26 -19.13 23.58
N THR A 28 -25.25 -19.13 24.92
CA THR A 28 -26.03 -20.05 25.73
C THR A 28 -27.19 -19.33 26.40
N ASN A 29 -28.39 -19.86 26.24
CA ASN A 29 -29.56 -19.50 27.04
C ASN A 29 -29.82 -20.59 28.08
N ILE A 30 -30.04 -20.21 29.33
CA ILE A 30 -30.21 -21.14 30.46
C ILE A 30 -31.55 -20.88 31.14
N ALA A 31 -32.37 -21.92 31.26
CA ALA A 31 -33.60 -21.93 32.05
C ALA A 31 -33.38 -22.69 33.36
N THR A 32 -33.78 -22.09 34.49
CA THR A 32 -33.71 -22.75 35.80
C THR A 32 -35.07 -22.71 36.49
N GLY A 33 -35.41 -23.79 37.20
CA GLY A 33 -36.61 -23.89 38.02
C GLY A 33 -36.27 -24.05 39.49
N LYS A 34 -36.93 -23.29 40.38
CA LYS A 34 -36.75 -23.45 41.84
C LYS A 34 -38.10 -23.55 42.55
N VAL A 35 -38.23 -24.53 43.43
CA VAL A 35 -39.41 -24.74 44.27
C VAL A 35 -39.06 -24.41 45.73
N PRO A 36 -39.82 -23.56 46.43
CA PRO A 36 -39.57 -23.28 47.85
C PRO A 36 -39.58 -24.55 48.71
N GLY A 37 -38.56 -24.72 49.54
CA GLY A 37 -38.40 -25.91 50.39
C GLY A 37 -37.78 -27.13 49.68
N ASN A 38 -37.38 -26.99 48.41
CA ASN A 38 -36.55 -27.96 47.70
C ASN A 38 -35.20 -27.32 47.34
N ASP A 39 -34.12 -28.07 47.51
CA ASP A 39 -32.75 -27.65 47.18
C ASP A 39 -32.38 -27.95 45.72
N GLU A 40 -33.12 -28.84 45.04
CA GLU A 40 -32.90 -29.11 43.62
C GLU A 40 -33.29 -27.91 42.75
N THR A 41 -32.42 -27.60 41.79
CA THR A 41 -32.64 -26.55 40.78
C THR A 41 -32.36 -27.16 39.41
N PRO A 42 -33.35 -27.82 38.77
CA PRO A 42 -33.16 -28.32 37.41
C PRO A 42 -32.81 -27.18 36.45
N GLU A 43 -31.90 -27.49 35.54
CA GLU A 43 -31.39 -26.59 34.51
C GLU A 43 -31.60 -27.22 33.13
N ASP A 44 -32.02 -26.41 32.16
CA ASP A 44 -32.02 -26.75 30.74
C ASP A 44 -31.33 -25.62 29.97
N ASN A 45 -30.49 -25.97 29.00
CA ASN A 45 -29.74 -24.98 28.23
C ASN A 45 -29.85 -25.21 26.73
N GLN A 46 -29.84 -24.11 25.99
CA GLN A 46 -29.87 -24.09 24.54
C GLN A 46 -28.70 -23.25 24.04
N LYS A 47 -28.00 -23.76 23.03
CA LYS A 47 -26.79 -23.15 22.47
C LYS A 47 -27.03 -22.75 21.01
N VAL A 48 -26.57 -21.57 20.64
CA VAL A 48 -26.59 -21.05 19.28
C VAL A 48 -25.21 -20.53 18.94
N ASP A 49 -24.66 -20.95 17.79
CA ASP A 49 -23.37 -20.42 17.31
C ASP A 49 -23.59 -19.27 16.33
N VAL A 50 -22.86 -18.18 16.52
CA VAL A 50 -22.87 -17.00 15.65
C VAL A 50 -21.51 -16.90 14.97
N PRO A 51 -21.38 -17.37 13.72
CA PRO A 51 -20.09 -17.44 13.06
C PRO A 51 -19.54 -16.05 12.76
N VAL A 52 -18.23 -15.98 12.57
CA VAL A 52 -17.58 -14.83 11.95
C VAL A 52 -16.90 -15.30 10.68
N THR A 53 -16.88 -14.45 9.65
CA THR A 53 -16.40 -14.83 8.33
C THR A 53 -15.31 -13.86 7.89
N PRO A 54 -14.08 -14.03 8.38
CA PRO A 54 -12.97 -13.17 7.98
C PRO A 54 -12.67 -13.24 6.49
N SER A 55 -12.34 -12.10 5.90
CA SER A 55 -11.82 -12.01 4.54
C SER A 55 -10.52 -11.21 4.49
N LEU A 56 -9.63 -11.62 3.59
CA LEU A 56 -8.32 -11.01 3.43
C LEU A 56 -7.96 -11.00 1.95
N LYS A 57 -7.54 -9.84 1.45
CA LYS A 57 -7.09 -9.67 0.07
C LYS A 57 -5.83 -8.85 0.06
N LYS A 58 -4.88 -9.23 -0.80
CA LYS A 58 -3.64 -8.48 -1.05
C LYS A 58 -3.50 -8.22 -2.53
N THR A 59 -3.09 -7.01 -2.88
CA THR A 59 -2.84 -6.60 -4.27
C THR A 59 -1.59 -5.73 -4.37
N ALA A 60 -0.91 -5.77 -5.50
CA ALA A 60 0.14 -4.84 -5.87
C ALA A 60 -0.39 -3.85 -6.91
N SER A 61 0.13 -2.63 -6.91
CA SER A 61 -0.20 -1.61 -7.92
C SER A 61 0.36 -1.92 -9.31
N VAL A 62 1.21 -2.94 -9.43
CA VAL A 62 1.86 -3.39 -10.66
C VAL A 62 1.85 -4.92 -10.75
N GLN A 63 1.88 -5.45 -11.97
CA GLN A 63 2.10 -6.89 -12.22
C GLN A 63 3.57 -7.21 -12.48
N GLU A 64 4.34 -6.21 -12.93
CA GLU A 64 5.77 -6.33 -13.23
C GLU A 64 6.53 -5.12 -12.66
N ALA A 65 7.75 -5.34 -12.18
CA ALA A 65 8.66 -4.31 -11.70
C ALA A 65 10.11 -4.63 -12.07
N LYS A 66 11.02 -3.67 -11.87
CA LYS A 66 12.46 -3.80 -12.08
C LYS A 66 13.22 -3.53 -10.79
N LEU A 67 14.50 -3.88 -10.79
CA LEU A 67 15.42 -3.50 -9.73
C LEU A 67 15.40 -1.98 -9.51
N GLY A 68 15.19 -1.56 -8.27
CA GLY A 68 15.11 -0.15 -7.87
C GLY A 68 13.71 0.46 -7.94
N ASP A 69 12.76 -0.16 -8.63
CA ASP A 69 11.38 0.35 -8.72
C ASP A 69 10.69 0.37 -7.36
N THR A 70 9.79 1.33 -7.20
CA THR A 70 8.90 1.44 -6.04
C THR A 70 7.45 1.24 -6.48
N TYR A 71 6.70 0.42 -5.74
CA TYR A 71 5.28 0.20 -5.97
C TYR A 71 4.52 0.04 -4.66
N GLU A 72 3.20 0.09 -4.72
CA GLU A 72 2.32 0.03 -3.54
C GLU A 72 1.69 -1.36 -3.40
N TYR A 73 1.70 -1.90 -2.19
CA TYR A 73 0.83 -2.98 -1.79
C TYR A 73 -0.42 -2.42 -1.09
N GLN A 74 -1.54 -3.11 -1.29
CA GLN A 74 -2.79 -2.88 -0.60
C GLN A 74 -3.28 -4.18 0.02
N ILE A 75 -3.63 -4.13 1.30
CA ILE A 75 -4.30 -5.18 2.06
C ILE A 75 -5.71 -4.71 2.38
N GLU A 76 -6.72 -5.51 2.05
CA GLU A 76 -8.09 -5.34 2.53
C GLU A 76 -8.39 -6.45 3.52
N VAL A 77 -8.68 -6.06 4.78
CA VAL A 77 -9.09 -6.96 5.86
C VAL A 77 -10.57 -6.73 6.12
N GLY A 78 -11.37 -7.80 6.09
CA GLY A 78 -12.82 -7.72 6.23
C GLY A 78 -13.41 -8.78 7.14
N ASN A 79 -14.65 -8.54 7.54
CA ASN A 79 -15.55 -9.53 8.12
C ASN A 79 -16.81 -9.53 7.27
N GLU A 80 -17.08 -10.61 6.54
CA GLU A 80 -18.22 -10.69 5.62
C GLU A 80 -19.56 -10.54 6.36
N ALA A 81 -20.57 -10.05 5.65
CA ALA A 81 -21.89 -9.84 6.23
C ALA A 81 -22.58 -11.17 6.61
N GLY A 82 -23.50 -11.11 7.57
CA GLY A 82 -24.34 -12.25 7.98
C GLY A 82 -23.81 -13.03 9.19
N GLY A 83 -22.68 -12.60 9.76
CA GLY A 83 -22.12 -13.13 11.00
C GLY A 83 -22.04 -12.11 12.13
N GLY A 84 -21.35 -12.49 13.19
CA GLY A 84 -21.05 -11.67 14.36
C GLY A 84 -19.79 -10.82 14.21
N LYS A 85 -19.38 -10.15 15.29
CA LYS A 85 -18.18 -9.30 15.33
C LYS A 85 -16.88 -10.12 15.44
N TRP A 86 -15.86 -9.77 14.64
CA TRP A 86 -14.51 -10.34 14.72
C TRP A 86 -13.61 -9.43 15.56
N ASN A 87 -12.97 -9.94 16.61
CA ASN A 87 -12.23 -9.15 17.60
C ASN A 87 -10.73 -9.46 17.59
N ASN A 88 -9.93 -8.58 18.20
CA ASN A 88 -8.51 -8.78 18.50
C ASN A 88 -7.69 -9.22 17.27
N ILE A 89 -7.93 -8.57 16.13
CA ILE A 89 -7.41 -9.03 14.85
C ILE A 89 -5.95 -8.60 14.72
N ALA A 90 -5.03 -9.55 14.68
CA ALA A 90 -3.62 -9.35 14.40
C ALA A 90 -3.34 -9.58 12.90
N ILE A 91 -2.75 -8.59 12.25
CA ILE A 91 -2.32 -8.62 10.85
C ILE A 91 -0.80 -8.80 10.83
N ARG A 92 -0.31 -9.73 10.00
CA ARG A 92 1.13 -9.99 9.85
C ARG A 92 1.51 -10.14 8.40
N ASP A 93 2.53 -9.38 8.01
CA ASP A 93 3.08 -9.36 6.66
C ASP A 93 4.61 -9.33 6.75
N GLN A 94 5.27 -10.37 6.25
CA GLN A 94 6.72 -10.44 6.21
C GLN A 94 7.16 -10.18 4.78
N LEU A 95 7.81 -9.04 4.56
CA LEU A 95 8.35 -8.74 3.24
C LEU A 95 9.43 -9.77 2.86
N PRO A 96 9.43 -10.26 1.61
CA PRO A 96 10.57 -10.93 1.02
C PRO A 96 11.85 -10.11 1.17
N ALA A 97 13.00 -10.78 1.31
CA ALA A 97 14.29 -10.13 1.56
C ALA A 97 14.72 -9.17 0.43
N GLU A 98 14.22 -9.42 -0.78
CA GLU A 98 14.41 -8.61 -1.98
C GLU A 98 13.70 -7.27 -1.94
N LEU A 99 12.85 -7.01 -0.95
CA LEU A 99 12.09 -5.75 -0.81
C LEU A 99 12.58 -4.91 0.38
N SER A 100 12.43 -3.59 0.27
CA SER A 100 12.40 -2.65 1.42
C SER A 100 11.03 -2.06 1.55
N TYR A 101 10.53 -1.96 2.76
CA TYR A 101 9.51 -0.97 3.09
C TYR A 101 10.04 0.46 2.84
N VAL A 102 9.19 1.32 2.28
CA VAL A 102 9.46 2.76 2.14
C VAL A 102 8.88 3.48 3.36
N ALA A 103 9.75 3.99 4.23
CA ALA A 103 9.36 4.66 5.48
C ALA A 103 8.32 5.79 5.27
N GLY A 104 7.36 5.91 6.18
CA GLY A 104 6.28 6.88 6.16
C GLY A 104 5.25 6.68 5.04
N SER A 105 5.25 5.53 4.36
CA SER A 105 4.31 5.25 3.27
C SER A 105 3.04 4.53 3.72
N THR A 106 3.02 3.97 4.93
CA THR A 106 1.85 3.24 5.41
C THR A 106 0.65 4.16 5.61
N LYS A 107 -0.49 3.73 5.08
CA LYS A 107 -1.79 4.37 5.31
C LYS A 107 -2.81 3.34 5.75
N VAL A 108 -3.71 3.77 6.63
CA VAL A 108 -4.86 3.01 7.09
C VAL A 108 -6.11 3.79 6.71
N ASN A 109 -6.99 3.19 5.91
CA ASN A 109 -8.16 3.86 5.32
C ASN A 109 -7.80 5.21 4.66
N GLY A 110 -6.65 5.25 3.98
CA GLY A 110 -6.12 6.44 3.31
C GLY A 110 -5.44 7.47 4.21
N GLN A 111 -5.50 7.32 5.54
CA GLN A 111 -4.83 8.20 6.50
C GLN A 111 -3.42 7.70 6.79
N ALA A 112 -2.43 8.58 6.77
CA ALA A 112 -1.06 8.22 7.12
C ALA A 112 -0.95 7.85 8.61
N VAL A 113 -0.12 6.85 8.92
CA VAL A 113 0.15 6.40 10.30
C VAL A 113 1.67 6.38 10.55
N SER A 114 2.09 6.26 11.80
CA SER A 114 3.50 6.08 12.14
C SER A 114 4.02 4.71 11.67
N ASP A 115 5.34 4.58 11.59
CA ASP A 115 6.02 3.34 11.20
C ASP A 115 6.20 2.36 12.38
N ASP A 116 5.57 2.60 13.55
CA ASP A 116 5.80 1.79 14.77
C ASP A 116 5.40 0.32 14.60
N ALA A 117 4.51 0.02 13.63
CA ALA A 117 4.11 -1.32 13.25
C ALA A 117 5.17 -2.08 12.43
N TRP A 118 6.26 -1.42 12.02
CA TRP A 118 7.32 -2.00 11.21
C TRP A 118 8.57 -2.31 12.04
N ALA A 119 9.04 -3.55 11.96
CA ALA A 119 10.32 -3.97 12.49
C ALA A 119 10.99 -4.98 11.55
N ALA A 120 12.24 -4.72 11.14
CA ALA A 120 13.02 -5.65 10.32
C ALA A 120 12.31 -6.19 9.05
N GLY A 121 11.54 -5.34 8.36
CA GLY A 121 10.79 -5.73 7.16
C GLY A 121 9.51 -6.55 7.42
N LYS A 122 9.13 -6.69 8.69
CA LYS A 122 7.87 -7.27 9.14
C LYS A 122 6.91 -6.16 9.54
N TYR A 123 5.68 -6.23 9.05
CA TYR A 123 4.57 -5.39 9.49
C TYR A 123 3.67 -6.19 10.45
N GLU A 124 3.43 -5.65 11.64
CA GLU A 124 2.49 -6.18 12.61
C GLU A 124 1.58 -5.07 13.14
N ALA A 125 0.27 -5.25 12.94
CA ALA A 125 -0.75 -4.30 13.38
C ALA A 125 -1.95 -5.02 13.97
N THR A 126 -2.71 -4.32 14.80
CA THR A 126 -3.94 -4.83 15.39
C THR A 126 -5.15 -4.00 15.00
N ILE A 127 -6.24 -4.66 14.63
CA ILE A 127 -7.57 -4.05 14.53
C ILE A 127 -8.39 -4.54 15.72
N ALA A 128 -8.90 -3.61 16.53
CA ALA A 128 -9.64 -3.95 17.75
C ALA A 128 -10.85 -4.85 17.46
N SER A 129 -11.64 -4.48 16.45
CA SER A 129 -12.73 -5.32 15.95
C SER A 129 -13.23 -4.88 14.57
N LEU A 130 -13.82 -5.81 13.83
CA LEU A 130 -14.63 -5.55 12.63
C LEU A 130 -16.05 -6.08 12.85
N ALA A 131 -17.04 -5.19 12.74
CA ALA A 131 -18.45 -5.57 12.71
C ALA A 131 -18.79 -6.38 11.45
N SER A 132 -19.96 -7.01 11.43
CA SER A 132 -20.48 -7.72 10.26
C SER A 132 -20.50 -6.80 9.03
N GLY A 133 -19.89 -7.23 7.93
CA GLY A 133 -19.76 -6.44 6.70
C GLY A 133 -18.72 -5.31 6.73
N ALA A 134 -18.03 -5.08 7.86
CA ALA A 134 -17.03 -4.02 7.96
C ALA A 134 -15.68 -4.43 7.33
N LYS A 135 -14.96 -3.42 6.83
CA LYS A 135 -13.65 -3.58 6.18
C LYS A 135 -12.69 -2.48 6.58
N GLN A 136 -11.40 -2.80 6.51
CA GLN A 136 -10.31 -1.86 6.70
C GLN A 136 -9.25 -2.08 5.63
N THR A 137 -8.72 -0.98 5.07
CA THR A 137 -7.70 -1.01 4.03
C THR A 137 -6.38 -0.49 4.57
N ILE A 138 -5.30 -1.21 4.30
CA ILE A 138 -3.93 -0.83 4.64
C ILE A 138 -3.15 -0.76 3.35
N THR A 139 -2.46 0.35 3.10
CA THR A 139 -1.51 0.45 1.98
C THR A 139 -0.13 0.76 2.49
N TYR A 140 0.90 0.31 1.78
CA TYR A 140 2.28 0.66 2.03
C TYR A 140 3.12 0.48 0.76
N LYS A 141 4.20 1.24 0.62
CA LYS A 141 5.10 1.15 -0.53
C LYS A 141 6.31 0.30 -0.22
N VAL A 142 6.79 -0.39 -1.24
CA VAL A 142 8.02 -1.16 -1.22
C VAL A 142 8.92 -0.78 -2.38
N GLN A 143 10.23 -0.92 -2.18
CA GLN A 143 11.25 -0.80 -3.23
C GLN A 143 11.92 -2.16 -3.47
N VAL A 144 12.13 -2.50 -4.75
CA VAL A 144 12.86 -3.71 -5.17
C VAL A 144 14.36 -3.50 -4.99
N LYS A 145 14.97 -4.25 -4.06
CA LYS A 145 16.43 -4.22 -3.79
C LYS A 145 17.21 -5.26 -4.57
N GLN A 146 16.58 -6.39 -4.90
CA GLN A 146 17.22 -7.53 -5.55
C GLN A 146 16.23 -8.23 -6.48
N VAL A 147 16.75 -8.86 -7.54
CA VAL A 147 15.93 -9.68 -8.44
C VAL A 147 15.96 -11.13 -7.94
N PRO A 148 14.82 -11.73 -7.57
CA PRO A 148 14.79 -13.12 -7.11
C PRO A 148 15.24 -14.06 -8.23
N ALA A 149 15.84 -15.20 -7.87
CA ALA A 149 16.32 -16.17 -8.85
C ALA A 149 15.18 -16.70 -9.76
N SER A 150 13.97 -16.85 -9.20
CA SER A 150 12.75 -17.24 -9.91
C SER A 150 12.24 -16.18 -10.89
N GLY A 151 12.66 -14.92 -10.74
CA GLY A 151 12.07 -13.77 -11.45
C GLY A 151 10.67 -13.38 -10.95
N VAL A 152 10.18 -13.95 -9.84
CA VAL A 152 8.87 -13.65 -9.26
C VAL A 152 9.02 -13.37 -7.76
N LEU A 153 8.46 -12.25 -7.30
CA LEU A 153 8.31 -11.93 -5.87
C LEU A 153 6.89 -12.22 -5.42
N THR A 154 6.76 -13.17 -4.51
CA THR A 154 5.50 -13.47 -3.81
C THR A 154 5.53 -12.79 -2.44
N ASN A 155 4.52 -11.97 -2.14
CA ASN A 155 4.36 -11.38 -0.82
C ASN A 155 3.03 -11.85 -0.21
N GLU A 156 3.07 -12.37 1.02
CA GLU A 156 1.93 -13.00 1.71
C GLU A 156 1.56 -12.23 2.98
N VAL A 157 0.27 -12.14 3.29
CA VAL A 157 -0.27 -11.55 4.53
C VAL A 157 -1.21 -12.55 5.20
N SER A 158 -1.21 -12.53 6.53
CA SER A 158 -2.14 -13.29 7.36
C SER A 158 -2.91 -12.37 8.31
N ALA A 159 -4.12 -12.76 8.68
CA ALA A 159 -4.93 -12.06 9.67
C ALA A 159 -5.67 -13.09 10.55
N ALA A 160 -5.52 -12.97 11.86
CA ALA A 160 -6.14 -13.87 12.85
C ALA A 160 -6.65 -13.07 14.04
N GLY A 161 -7.79 -13.47 14.60
CA GLY A 161 -8.41 -12.86 15.77
C GLY A 161 -9.35 -13.86 16.44
N GLU A 162 -10.38 -13.36 17.09
CA GLU A 162 -11.23 -14.17 17.98
C GLU A 162 -12.73 -13.82 17.85
N GLN A 163 -13.58 -14.80 18.14
CA GLN A 163 -15.01 -14.62 18.42
C GLN A 163 -15.22 -14.09 19.86
N SER A 164 -16.46 -13.72 20.23
CA SER A 164 -16.74 -13.13 21.54
C SER A 164 -16.67 -14.13 22.70
N ASP A 165 -16.75 -15.43 22.39
CA ASP A 165 -16.50 -16.54 23.32
C ASP A 165 -14.99 -16.86 23.47
N GLY A 166 -14.11 -16.10 22.80
CA GLY A 166 -12.65 -16.29 22.83
C GLY A 166 -12.13 -17.35 21.86
N LYS A 167 -12.99 -17.98 21.05
CA LYS A 167 -12.54 -18.96 20.05
C LYS A 167 -11.77 -18.26 18.94
N ALA A 168 -10.58 -18.77 18.65
CA ALA A 168 -9.73 -18.25 17.58
C ALA A 168 -10.34 -18.49 16.19
N VAL A 169 -10.18 -17.50 15.31
CA VAL A 169 -10.64 -17.53 13.93
C VAL A 169 -9.71 -16.71 13.04
N ALA A 170 -9.38 -17.24 11.86
CA ALA A 170 -8.44 -16.61 10.95
C ALA A 170 -9.01 -16.53 9.54
N ALA A 171 -8.62 -15.47 8.82
CA ALA A 171 -8.81 -15.43 7.39
C ALA A 171 -7.83 -16.40 6.70
N THR A 172 -8.22 -16.92 5.54
CA THR A 172 -7.26 -17.55 4.64
C THR A 172 -6.15 -16.54 4.29
N PRO A 173 -4.86 -16.89 4.41
CA PRO A 173 -3.77 -16.01 4.00
C PRO A 173 -3.93 -15.54 2.56
N ALA A 174 -3.54 -14.31 2.28
CA ALA A 174 -3.60 -13.73 0.94
C ALA A 174 -2.20 -13.43 0.43
N SER A 175 -1.92 -13.81 -0.81
CA SER A 175 -0.64 -13.54 -1.46
C SER A 175 -0.84 -12.85 -2.81
N VAL A 176 0.22 -12.18 -3.25
CA VAL A 176 0.27 -11.58 -4.58
C VAL A 176 1.68 -11.73 -5.16
N ASP A 177 1.74 -12.03 -6.44
CA ASP A 177 2.96 -12.19 -7.20
C ASP A 177 3.24 -10.95 -8.06
N VAL A 178 4.49 -10.49 -8.05
CA VAL A 178 5.00 -9.45 -8.94
C VAL A 178 6.20 -10.01 -9.71
N LYS A 179 6.15 -9.99 -11.04
CA LYS A 179 7.28 -10.42 -11.86
C LYS A 179 8.37 -9.36 -11.83
N ILE A 180 9.61 -9.78 -11.61
CA ILE A 180 10.76 -8.89 -11.64
C ILE A 180 11.55 -9.12 -12.92
N ASN A 181 11.40 -8.17 -13.83
CA ASN A 181 12.10 -8.22 -15.10
C ASN A 181 13.58 -7.94 -14.87
N LYS A 182 14.42 -8.94 -15.19
CA LYS A 182 15.86 -8.71 -15.35
C LYS A 182 16.01 -7.74 -16.51
N GLN A 183 16.47 -6.53 -16.23
CA GLN A 183 16.93 -5.67 -17.31
C GLN A 183 18.19 -6.35 -17.86
N GLU A 184 18.14 -6.81 -19.12
CA GLU A 184 19.37 -6.90 -19.90
C GLU A 184 19.97 -5.48 -19.91
N PRO A 185 21.29 -5.31 -19.69
CA PRO A 185 21.93 -4.03 -19.91
C PRO A 185 21.48 -3.54 -21.29
N LYS A 186 20.95 -2.32 -21.41
CA LYS A 186 20.85 -1.69 -22.73
C LYS A 186 22.22 -1.90 -23.38
N PRO A 187 22.31 -2.37 -24.64
CA PRO A 187 23.57 -2.36 -25.35
C PRO A 187 24.13 -0.95 -25.18
N ASN A 188 25.31 -0.84 -24.59
CA ASN A 188 26.02 0.42 -24.61
C ASN A 188 26.03 0.85 -26.08
N PRO A 189 25.63 2.09 -26.45
CA PRO A 189 25.81 2.54 -27.81
C PRO A 189 27.25 2.18 -28.16
N SER A 190 27.42 1.37 -29.21
CA SER A 190 28.75 1.06 -29.73
C SER A 190 29.48 2.39 -29.81
N PRO A 191 30.74 2.49 -29.34
CA PRO A 191 31.54 3.68 -29.60
C PRO A 191 31.36 3.99 -31.09
N ASP A 192 30.95 5.23 -31.40
CA ASP A 192 30.84 5.64 -32.80
C ASP A 192 32.13 5.20 -33.50
N PRO A 193 32.05 4.54 -34.67
CA PRO A 193 33.24 4.13 -35.38
C PRO A 193 34.16 5.34 -35.49
N LYS A 194 35.36 5.21 -34.93
CA LYS A 194 36.41 6.22 -35.05
C LYS A 194 36.47 6.64 -36.51
N PRO A 195 36.40 7.96 -36.84
CA PRO A 195 36.43 8.42 -38.22
C PRO A 195 37.60 7.75 -38.93
N SER A 196 37.31 7.05 -40.03
CA SER A 196 38.33 6.50 -40.90
C SER A 196 39.27 7.63 -41.30
N PRO A 197 40.61 7.44 -41.32
CA PRO A 197 41.51 8.44 -41.83
C PRO A 197 41.06 8.86 -43.23
N THR A 198 40.91 10.16 -43.42
CA THR A 198 40.54 10.76 -44.70
C THR A 198 41.63 10.40 -45.71
N PRO A 199 41.30 9.92 -46.93
CA PRO A 199 42.30 9.71 -47.96
C PRO A 199 43.06 11.01 -48.23
N ASP A 200 44.38 10.91 -48.42
CA ASP A 200 45.24 12.06 -48.72
C ASP A 200 44.67 12.87 -49.91
N PRO A 201 44.73 14.21 -49.86
CA PRO A 201 44.29 15.05 -50.97
C PRO A 201 45.07 14.72 -52.25
N LYS A 202 44.34 14.39 -53.32
CA LYS A 202 44.89 14.32 -54.68
C LYS A 202 45.52 15.69 -55.04
N PRO A 203 46.69 15.73 -55.70
CA PRO A 203 47.33 17.00 -56.07
C PRO A 203 46.40 17.91 -56.87
N ASN A 204 46.31 19.17 -56.44
CA ASN A 204 45.52 20.21 -57.07
C ASN A 204 46.11 20.62 -58.43
N PRO A 205 45.33 20.72 -59.51
CA PRO A 205 45.77 21.37 -60.74
C PRO A 205 45.94 22.89 -60.54
N ALA A 206 46.93 23.46 -61.23
CA ALA A 206 47.29 24.87 -61.22
C ALA A 206 46.16 25.80 -61.72
N PRO A 207 46.19 27.11 -61.37
CA PRO A 207 45.00 27.97 -61.34
C PRO A 207 44.66 28.60 -62.69
N HIS A 208 43.37 28.72 -62.99
CA HIS A 208 42.86 29.66 -63.98
C HIS A 208 42.24 30.87 -63.27
N ASN A 209 42.80 32.05 -63.58
CA ASN A 209 42.34 33.36 -63.12
C ASN A 209 41.13 33.83 -63.96
N ASN A 210 40.05 34.29 -63.32
CA ASN A 210 39.28 35.44 -63.81
C ASN A 210 38.40 36.06 -62.69
N PRO A 211 38.13 37.38 -62.72
CA PRO A 211 37.73 38.17 -61.57
C PRO A 211 36.21 38.42 -61.47
N ASP A 212 35.84 38.96 -60.30
CA ASP A 212 34.62 39.69 -59.96
C ASP A 212 33.28 38.93 -59.86
N THR A 213 32.77 38.80 -58.63
CA THR A 213 31.70 39.67 -58.09
C THR A 213 31.32 39.35 -56.61
N LYS A 214 31.27 40.43 -55.80
CA LYS A 214 30.59 40.76 -54.51
C LYS A 214 30.08 39.69 -53.49
N PRO A 215 30.04 40.05 -52.17
CA PRO A 215 30.20 39.10 -51.06
C PRO A 215 28.92 38.49 -50.48
N HIS A 216 29.12 37.28 -49.95
CA HIS A 216 28.28 36.41 -49.12
C HIS A 216 27.73 37.02 -47.79
N SER A 217 27.55 38.34 -47.68
CA SER A 217 27.11 38.98 -46.44
C SER A 217 25.59 38.92 -46.20
N GLU A 218 24.77 38.71 -47.24
CA GLU A 218 23.31 38.81 -47.10
C GLU A 218 22.64 37.48 -46.74
N ILE A 219 23.24 36.35 -47.13
CA ILE A 219 22.72 35.01 -46.83
C ILE A 219 22.76 34.72 -45.32
N LYS A 220 23.78 35.22 -44.60
CA LYS A 220 23.89 35.02 -43.15
C LYS A 220 22.82 35.80 -42.36
N LYS A 221 22.45 36.99 -42.83
CA LYS A 221 21.39 37.81 -42.20
C LYS A 221 20.00 37.23 -42.43
N PHE A 222 19.78 36.57 -43.57
CA PHE A 222 18.52 35.89 -43.86
C PHE A 222 18.33 34.65 -42.97
N ILE A 223 19.36 33.83 -42.77
CA ILE A 223 19.27 32.60 -41.94
C ILE A 223 19.03 32.92 -40.46
N ASP A 224 19.66 33.97 -39.91
CA ASP A 224 19.46 34.39 -38.51
C ASP A 224 18.05 34.96 -38.23
N SER A 225 17.27 35.30 -39.27
CA SER A 225 15.92 35.90 -39.16
C SER A 225 14.76 34.90 -39.10
N ILE A 226 14.97 33.63 -39.48
CA ILE A 226 13.88 32.64 -39.68
C ILE A 226 13.90 31.52 -38.66
N LEU A 227 14.96 31.43 -37.84
CA LEU A 227 15.09 30.42 -36.80
C LEU A 227 14.75 31.04 -35.43
N PRO A 228 13.74 30.53 -34.69
CA PRO A 228 13.56 30.93 -33.31
C PRO A 228 14.77 30.46 -32.49
N LYS A 229 15.40 31.38 -31.76
CA LYS A 229 16.49 31.06 -30.82
C LYS A 229 15.94 30.33 -29.60
N THR A 230 15.78 29.01 -29.68
CA THR A 230 15.31 28.16 -28.57
C THR A 230 16.44 27.50 -27.76
N GLY A 231 17.65 28.06 -27.81
CA GLY A 231 18.82 27.53 -27.11
C GLY A 231 19.32 28.30 -25.88
N ASP A 232 18.67 29.40 -25.47
CA ASP A 232 19.20 30.27 -24.41
C ASP A 232 18.12 30.78 -23.44
N GLN A 233 17.35 29.85 -22.86
CA GLN A 233 16.33 30.16 -21.83
C GLN A 233 16.51 29.35 -20.54
N PHE A 234 17.68 28.75 -20.30
CA PHE A 234 17.85 27.80 -19.19
C PHE A 234 18.89 28.18 -18.11
N LEU A 235 19.27 29.46 -17.97
CA LEU A 235 20.28 29.85 -16.95
C LEU A 235 19.95 31.06 -16.05
N TRP A 236 18.73 31.63 -16.08
CA TRP A 236 18.37 32.81 -15.26
C TRP A 236 17.41 32.53 -14.08
N MET A 237 16.91 31.29 -13.93
CA MET A 237 15.96 30.98 -12.85
C MET A 237 16.63 30.70 -11.49
N TYR A 238 17.94 30.44 -11.45
CA TYR A 238 18.65 30.13 -10.21
C TYR A 238 19.17 31.35 -9.43
N THR A 239 19.10 32.57 -9.99
CA THR A 239 19.53 33.79 -9.27
C THR A 239 18.40 34.48 -8.48
N ILE A 240 17.12 34.20 -8.77
CA ILE A 240 15.98 34.82 -8.05
C ILE A 240 15.54 33.98 -6.83
N ILE A 241 15.61 32.65 -6.88
CA ILE A 241 15.20 31.79 -5.74
C ILE A 241 16.22 31.87 -4.57
N GLY A 242 17.49 32.13 -4.87
CA GLY A 242 18.54 32.30 -3.85
C GLY A 242 18.37 33.55 -2.96
N LEU A 243 17.72 34.61 -3.43
CA LEU A 243 17.50 35.83 -2.65
C LEU A 243 16.25 35.79 -1.75
N LEU A 244 15.30 34.88 -2.01
CA LEU A 244 14.04 34.77 -1.24
C LEU A 244 14.19 33.92 0.04
N LEU A 245 15.21 33.07 0.12
CA LEU A 245 15.51 32.28 1.33
C LEU A 245 16.33 33.05 2.38
N ILE A 246 17.07 34.10 1.98
CA ILE A 246 17.86 34.90 2.92
C ILE A 246 16.98 35.95 3.63
N ALA A 247 15.95 36.49 2.97
CA ALA A 247 15.06 37.49 3.56
C ALA A 247 14.13 36.93 4.67
N THR A 248 13.70 35.66 4.56
CA THR A 248 12.82 35.01 5.55
C THR A 248 13.57 34.61 6.83
N ALA A 249 14.84 34.22 6.72
CA ALA A 249 15.68 33.92 7.88
C ALA A 249 15.93 35.16 8.77
N ILE A 250 16.12 36.35 8.16
CA ILE A 250 16.33 37.61 8.89
C ILE A 250 15.04 38.07 9.59
N TYR A 251 13.86 37.86 8.98
CA TYR A 251 12.56 38.21 9.57
C TYR A 251 12.21 37.34 10.80
N VAL A 252 12.48 36.03 10.75
CA VAL A 252 12.21 35.11 11.87
C VAL A 252 13.17 35.35 13.04
N TRP A 253 14.42 35.71 12.78
CA TRP A 253 15.39 35.98 13.84
C TRP A 253 15.08 37.28 14.62
N LYS A 254 14.54 38.30 13.97
CA LYS A 254 14.17 39.58 14.62
C LYS A 254 12.90 39.50 15.47
N ARG A 255 11.99 38.54 15.19
CA ARG A 255 10.73 38.34 15.96
C ARG A 255 10.92 37.55 17.25
N LYS A 256 12.02 36.80 17.42
CA LYS A 256 12.32 36.02 18.64
C LYS A 256 13.14 36.78 19.71
N ARG A 257 13.49 38.05 19.49
CA ARG A 257 14.29 38.88 20.41
C ARG A 257 13.54 40.12 20.96
N LYS A 258 12.20 40.11 20.93
CA LYS A 258 11.37 41.06 21.68
C LYS A 258 10.51 40.30 22.67
#